data_AF-A0A0R1Q4H9-F1
#
_entry.id   AF-A0A0R1Q4H9-F1
#
_cell.length_a   1.000
_cell.length_b   1.000
_cell.length_c   1.000
_cell.angle_alpha   90.00
_cell.angle_beta   90.00
_cell.angle_gamma   90.00
#
_symmetry.space_group_name_H-M   'P 1'
#
loop_
_entity.id
_entity.type
_entity.pdbx_description
1 polymer ?
#
loop_
_entity_poly.entity_id
_entity_poly.type
_entity_poly.pdbx_seq_one_letter_code
_entity_poly.pdbx_strand_id
1 'polypeptide(L)'
;MRKLFSFFKYEYAVVLLAIVLILLLYLTQEMFVDIFWAVSILSLLGLISAFILPDVLLTWFVILVVIAGTFTMMAGIVYMPHLERGLLIFTIPLFSALGALIKGLGGVRESALSNKSNIISYTNHINSVTKLKNKNNAARFYERYISFIANNMDSKELTIAATCIHWAHSNQYRQLNSTEYKRILKEIADILKVHRLPDEVICYIDSGNFLIFSSKLEKELKETIDHKVKERLADIKYQDQGVKHDLQYKYAYQAINYKNVNDFSTFKDLTNNLKRQLETKIVVEYQ
;
A
#
# COMPACT_ATOMS: atom_id res chain seq x y z
N MET A 1 6.86 -3.12 26.73
CA MET A 1 5.55 -3.81 26.60
C MET A 1 5.28 -4.52 25.26
N ARG A 2 6.21 -4.54 24.29
CA ARG A 2 6.00 -5.21 22.97
C ARG A 2 6.58 -6.63 22.85
N LYS A 3 7.24 -7.12 23.91
CA LYS A 3 7.90 -8.44 23.97
C LYS A 3 7.12 -9.52 24.73
N LEU A 4 6.02 -9.17 25.40
CA LEU A 4 5.27 -10.17 26.20
C LEU A 4 4.29 -11.02 25.36
N PHE A 5 3.93 -10.55 24.15
CA PHE A 5 2.91 -11.20 23.31
C PHE A 5 3.46 -12.11 22.20
N SER A 6 4.79 -12.30 22.09
CA SER A 6 5.36 -13.18 21.06
C SER A 6 5.23 -14.68 21.37
N PHE A 7 4.64 -15.05 22.51
CA PHE A 7 4.47 -16.44 22.95
C PHE A 7 3.07 -17.02 22.76
N PHE A 8 2.06 -16.20 22.46
CA PHE A 8 0.70 -16.71 22.23
C PHE A 8 0.51 -17.16 20.78
N LYS A 9 0.80 -18.44 20.52
CA LYS A 9 0.37 -19.09 19.28
C LYS A 9 -1.16 -19.09 19.22
N TYR A 10 -1.70 -18.91 18.00
CA TYR A 10 -3.14 -18.96 17.71
C TYR A 10 -3.84 -20.17 18.35
N GLU A 11 -3.19 -21.33 18.35
CA GLU A 11 -3.68 -22.57 18.97
C GLU A 11 -4.01 -22.39 20.46
N TYR A 12 -3.18 -21.69 21.22
CA TYR A 12 -3.43 -21.44 22.64
C TYR A 12 -4.60 -20.48 22.86
N ALA A 13 -4.82 -19.51 21.98
CA ALA A 13 -5.95 -18.60 22.06
C ALA A 13 -7.28 -19.31 21.78
N VAL A 14 -7.29 -20.24 20.82
CA VAL A 14 -8.46 -21.08 20.54
C VAL A 14 -8.76 -22.02 21.70
N VAL A 15 -7.73 -22.67 22.25
CA VAL A 15 -7.88 -23.54 23.43
C VAL A 15 -8.36 -22.74 24.65
N LEU A 16 -7.83 -21.54 24.88
CA LEU A 16 -8.28 -20.64 25.95
C LEU A 16 -9.76 -20.28 25.78
N LEU A 17 -10.20 -19.91 24.57
CA LEU A 17 -11.61 -19.63 24.31
C LEU A 17 -12.50 -20.84 24.60
N ALA A 18 -12.10 -22.03 24.16
CA ALA A 18 -12.85 -23.25 24.41
C ALA A 18 -12.97 -23.54 25.92
N ILE A 19 -11.86 -23.40 26.67
CA ILE A 19 -11.86 -23.57 28.13
C ILE A 19 -12.76 -22.55 28.80
N VAL A 20 -12.67 -21.26 28.43
CA VAL A 20 -13.51 -20.19 29.01
C VAL A 20 -14.98 -20.44 28.71
N LEU A 21 -15.32 -20.87 27.49
CA LEU A 21 -16.69 -21.22 27.12
C LEU A 21 -17.21 -22.39 27.94
N ILE A 22 -16.45 -23.49 28.03
CA ILE A 22 -16.84 -24.68 28.79
C ILE A 22 -17.02 -24.34 30.28
N LEU A 23 -16.08 -23.60 30.86
CA LEU A 23 -16.13 -23.21 32.26
C LEU A 23 -17.33 -22.30 32.55
N LEU A 24 -17.61 -21.33 31.68
CA LEU A 24 -18.76 -20.44 31.84
C LEU A 24 -20.07 -21.22 31.75
N LEU A 25 -20.22 -22.08 30.75
CA LEU A 25 -21.43 -22.90 30.57
C LEU A 25 -21.64 -23.85 31.75
N TYR A 26 -20.58 -24.53 32.21
CA TYR A 26 -20.61 -25.39 33.38
C TYR A 26 -21.04 -24.62 34.64
N LEU A 27 -20.44 -23.47 34.90
CA LEU A 27 -20.77 -22.63 36.05
C LEU A 27 -22.23 -22.14 36.01
N THR A 28 -22.73 -21.75 34.83
CA THR A 28 -24.14 -21.39 34.69
C THR A 28 -25.08 -22.57 34.86
N GLN A 29 -24.70 -23.78 34.46
CA GLN A 29 -25.53 -24.96 34.61
C GLN A 29 -25.63 -25.42 36.07
N GLU A 30 -24.56 -25.32 36.85
CA GLU A 30 -24.54 -25.78 38.25
C GLU A 30 -25.09 -24.74 39.22
N MET A 31 -24.79 -23.45 39.01
CA MET A 31 -25.12 -22.40 39.97
C MET A 31 -26.24 -21.45 39.55
N PHE A 32 -26.50 -21.29 38.25
CA PHE A 32 -27.41 -20.26 37.73
C PHE A 32 -28.27 -20.80 36.58
N VAL A 33 -29.01 -21.87 36.85
CA VAL A 33 -29.77 -22.64 35.84
C VAL A 33 -30.70 -21.73 35.01
N ASP A 34 -31.30 -20.73 35.65
CA ASP A 34 -32.28 -19.83 35.04
C ASP A 34 -31.69 -18.96 33.90
N ILE A 35 -30.39 -18.68 33.91
CA ILE A 35 -29.72 -17.85 32.89
C ILE A 35 -28.92 -18.66 31.87
N PHE A 36 -28.85 -19.98 32.00
CA PHE A 36 -28.02 -20.85 31.15
C PHE A 36 -28.26 -20.62 29.64
N TRP A 37 -29.53 -20.62 29.23
CA TRP A 37 -29.89 -20.42 27.83
C TRP A 37 -29.54 -19.04 27.32
N ALA A 38 -29.76 -18.00 28.14
CA ALA A 38 -29.41 -16.63 27.79
C ALA A 38 -27.89 -16.47 27.61
N VAL A 39 -27.09 -16.96 28.56
CA VAL A 39 -25.62 -16.91 28.47
C VAL A 39 -25.11 -17.69 27.25
N SER A 40 -25.70 -18.85 26.94
CA SER A 40 -25.33 -19.65 25.75
C SER A 40 -25.54 -18.87 24.44
N ILE A 41 -26.71 -18.25 24.28
CA ILE A 41 -27.05 -17.48 23.08
C ILE A 41 -26.16 -16.23 22.97
N LEU A 42 -25.97 -15.51 24.07
CA LEU A 42 -25.12 -14.31 24.11
C LEU A 42 -23.65 -14.64 23.81
N SER A 43 -23.16 -15.79 24.29
CA SER A 43 -21.80 -16.26 24.00
C SER A 43 -21.60 -16.51 22.52
N LEU A 44 -22.55 -17.20 21.88
CA LEU A 44 -22.53 -17.44 20.45
C LEU A 44 -22.60 -16.13 19.65
N LEU A 45 -23.51 -15.22 20.03
CA LEU A 45 -23.68 -13.94 19.35
C LEU A 45 -22.41 -13.06 19.47
N GLY A 46 -21.79 -13.03 20.65
CA GLY A 46 -20.53 -12.32 20.88
C GLY A 46 -19.39 -12.84 20.00
N LEU A 47 -19.29 -14.17 19.83
CA LEU A 47 -18.32 -14.79 18.93
C LEU A 47 -18.60 -14.46 17.47
N ILE A 48 -19.83 -14.66 17.01
CA ILE A 48 -20.23 -14.38 15.61
C ILE A 48 -19.95 -12.92 15.27
N SER A 49 -20.32 -12.00 16.17
CA SER A 49 -20.08 -10.57 16.01
C SER A 49 -18.59 -10.24 15.80
N ALA A 50 -17.69 -10.89 16.53
CA ALA A 50 -16.25 -10.65 16.41
C ALA A 50 -15.69 -11.03 15.03
N PHE A 51 -16.20 -12.11 14.42
CA PHE A 51 -15.74 -12.59 13.12
C PHE A 51 -16.40 -11.87 11.94
N ILE A 52 -17.66 -11.43 12.09
CA ILE A 52 -18.41 -10.75 11.02
C ILE A 52 -18.06 -9.26 10.95
N LEU A 53 -17.96 -8.57 12.10
CA LEU A 53 -17.81 -7.12 12.11
C LEU A 53 -16.35 -6.67 11.92
N PRO A 54 -16.11 -5.56 11.18
CA PRO A 54 -14.85 -4.81 11.22
C PRO A 54 -14.54 -4.31 12.64
N ASP A 55 -13.26 -4.16 12.98
CA ASP A 55 -12.82 -3.87 14.36
C ASP A 55 -13.43 -2.57 14.91
N VAL A 56 -13.54 -1.53 14.08
CA VAL A 56 -14.19 -0.27 14.47
C VAL A 56 -15.67 -0.47 14.78
N LEU A 57 -16.40 -1.19 13.92
CA LEU A 57 -17.83 -1.46 14.13
C LEU A 57 -18.06 -2.37 15.34
N LEU A 58 -17.17 -3.33 15.58
CA LEU A 58 -17.23 -4.21 16.76
C LEU A 58 -17.10 -3.42 18.05
N THR A 59 -16.18 -2.45 18.12
CA THR A 59 -16.03 -1.61 19.33
C THR A 59 -17.29 -0.80 19.62
N TRP A 60 -17.87 -0.16 18.61
CA TRP A 60 -19.14 0.57 18.75
C TRP A 60 -20.29 -0.35 19.14
N PHE A 61 -20.40 -1.54 18.54
CA PHE A 61 -21.41 -2.54 18.90
C PHE A 61 -21.30 -2.96 20.37
N VAL A 62 -20.10 -3.31 20.84
CA VAL A 62 -19.88 -3.72 22.24
C VAL A 62 -20.23 -2.59 23.21
N ILE A 63 -19.83 -1.35 22.92
CA ILE A 63 -20.18 -0.18 23.76
C ILE A 63 -21.70 -0.03 23.86
N LEU A 64 -22.41 -0.08 22.74
CA LEU A 64 -23.88 0.06 22.73
C LEU A 64 -24.56 -1.07 23.48
N VAL A 65 -24.10 -2.31 23.31
CA VAL A 65 -24.64 -3.49 24.03
C VAL A 65 -24.42 -3.37 25.54
N VAL A 66 -23.25 -2.91 25.98
CA VAL A 66 -22.97 -2.72 27.42
C VAL A 66 -23.86 -1.61 27.98
N ILE A 67 -24.02 -0.49 27.28
CA ILE A 67 -24.90 0.60 27.71
C ILE A 67 -26.36 0.12 27.80
N ALA A 68 -26.85 -0.56 26.77
CA ALA A 68 -28.22 -1.08 26.74
C ALA A 68 -28.45 -2.16 27.81
N GLY A 69 -27.49 -3.07 28.00
CA GLY A 69 -27.56 -4.13 29.00
C GLY A 69 -27.52 -3.59 30.43
N THR A 70 -26.63 -2.63 30.71
CA THR A 70 -26.58 -1.98 32.03
C THR A 70 -27.86 -1.20 32.30
N PHE A 71 -28.36 -0.42 31.33
CA PHE A 71 -29.60 0.33 31.49
C PHE A 71 -30.80 -0.59 31.76
N THR A 72 -30.97 -1.66 30.98
CA THR A 72 -32.10 -2.59 31.15
C THR A 72 -32.04 -3.38 32.46
N MET A 73 -30.84 -3.84 32.87
CA MET A 73 -30.68 -4.69 34.05
C MET A 73 -30.52 -3.93 35.38
N MET A 74 -30.10 -2.66 35.34
CA MET A 74 -29.89 -1.85 36.55
C MET A 74 -30.93 -0.75 36.77
N ALA A 75 -31.55 -0.19 35.72
CA ALA A 75 -32.50 0.92 35.88
C ALA A 75 -33.94 0.46 36.20
N GLY A 76 -34.28 -0.81 35.97
CA GLY A 76 -35.61 -1.38 36.24
C GLY A 76 -35.67 -2.33 37.45
N ILE A 77 -36.89 -2.67 37.88
CA ILE A 77 -37.13 -3.73 38.87
C ILE A 77 -36.98 -5.08 38.18
N VAL A 78 -35.75 -5.56 38.07
CA VAL A 78 -35.45 -6.92 37.60
C VAL A 78 -35.30 -7.83 38.83
N TYR A 79 -36.09 -8.89 38.92
CA TYR A 79 -36.05 -9.85 40.04
C TYR A 79 -34.95 -10.89 39.83
N MET A 80 -33.70 -10.44 39.76
CA MET A 80 -32.52 -11.29 39.52
C MET A 80 -31.36 -10.87 40.43
N PRO A 81 -30.58 -11.79 41.01
CA PRO A 81 -29.38 -11.44 41.77
C PRO A 81 -28.37 -10.60 40.97
N HIS A 82 -27.62 -9.72 41.64
CA HIS A 82 -26.68 -8.82 40.96
C HIS A 82 -25.58 -9.53 40.16
N LEU A 83 -25.15 -10.72 40.60
CA LEU A 83 -24.12 -11.51 39.90
C LEU A 83 -24.61 -12.04 38.55
N GLU A 84 -25.84 -12.55 38.49
CA GLU A 84 -26.46 -13.04 37.26
C GLU A 84 -26.66 -11.92 36.24
N ARG A 85 -27.09 -10.73 36.70
CA ARG A 85 -27.17 -9.54 35.85
C ARG A 85 -25.81 -9.15 35.28
N GLY A 86 -24.77 -9.19 36.11
CA GLY A 86 -23.40 -8.94 35.68
C GLY A 86 -22.95 -9.92 34.60
N LEU A 87 -23.18 -11.22 34.82
CA LEU A 87 -22.85 -12.26 33.84
C LEU A 87 -23.52 -12.00 32.48
N LEU A 88 -24.82 -11.68 32.46
CA LEU A 88 -25.54 -11.40 31.22
C LEU A 88 -24.97 -10.18 30.47
N ILE A 89 -24.64 -9.09 31.19
CA ILE A 89 -24.08 -7.87 30.59
C ILE A 89 -22.70 -8.13 29.99
N PHE A 90 -21.85 -8.88 30.71
CA PHE A 90 -20.45 -9.07 30.32
C PHE A 90 -20.22 -10.24 29.36
N THR A 91 -21.21 -11.10 29.13
CA THR A 91 -21.08 -12.26 28.23
C THR A 91 -20.72 -11.82 26.80
N ILE A 92 -21.51 -10.94 26.16
CA ILE A 92 -21.20 -10.49 24.79
C ILE A 92 -19.81 -9.81 24.71
N PRO A 93 -19.48 -8.81 25.56
CA PRO A 93 -18.17 -8.18 25.54
C PRO A 93 -17.00 -9.15 25.69
N LEU A 94 -17.13 -10.13 26.60
CA LEU A 94 -16.10 -11.12 26.86
C LEU A 94 -15.81 -11.97 25.62
N PHE A 95 -16.85 -12.54 25.01
CA PHE A 95 -16.68 -13.40 23.84
C PHE A 95 -16.32 -12.60 22.58
N SER A 96 -16.83 -11.37 22.43
CA SER A 96 -16.40 -10.50 21.34
C SER A 96 -14.92 -10.11 21.47
N ALA A 97 -14.43 -9.85 22.68
CA ALA A 97 -13.01 -9.57 22.92
C ALA A 97 -12.13 -10.79 22.66
N LEU A 98 -12.50 -11.98 23.14
CA LEU A 98 -11.76 -13.23 22.87
C LEU A 98 -11.76 -13.57 21.37
N GLY A 99 -12.90 -13.42 20.70
CA GLY A 99 -13.01 -13.57 19.26
C GLY A 99 -12.14 -12.57 18.50
N ALA A 100 -12.09 -11.31 18.92
CA ALA A 100 -11.22 -10.29 18.35
C ALA A 100 -9.73 -10.58 18.57
N LEU A 101 -9.35 -11.14 19.73
CA LEU A 101 -7.98 -11.59 19.99
C LEU A 101 -7.59 -12.74 19.05
N ILE A 102 -8.48 -13.71 18.85
CA ILE A 102 -8.25 -14.82 17.91
C ILE A 102 -8.19 -14.30 16.47
N LYS A 103 -9.07 -13.37 16.09
CA LYS A 103 -9.03 -12.69 14.80
C LYS A 103 -7.74 -11.90 14.62
N GLY A 104 -7.21 -11.26 15.67
CA GLY A 104 -5.94 -10.54 15.63
C GLY A 104 -4.71 -11.46 15.57
N LEU A 105 -4.76 -12.61 16.25
CA LEU A 105 -3.68 -13.60 16.28
C LEU A 105 -3.69 -14.54 15.05
N GLY A 106 -4.87 -14.85 14.52
CA GLY A 106 -5.08 -15.69 13.33
C GLY A 106 -5.20 -14.89 12.03
N GLY A 107 -5.45 -13.59 12.15
CA GLY A 107 -5.54 -12.63 11.05
C GLY A 107 -4.19 -12.16 10.56
N VAL A 108 -3.30 -13.10 10.21
CA VAL A 108 -2.89 -13.30 8.81
C VAL A 108 -2.50 -14.77 8.70
N ARG A 109 -3.23 -15.57 7.92
CA ARG A 109 -2.76 -16.89 7.48
C ARG A 109 -1.33 -16.74 6.94
N GLU A 110 -0.34 -17.32 7.61
CA GLU A 110 1.04 -17.41 7.10
C GLU A 110 1.10 -18.07 5.72
N SER A 111 0.08 -18.82 5.30
CA SER A 111 -0.06 -19.32 3.92
C SER A 111 -0.23 -18.21 2.87
N ALA A 112 -0.86 -17.07 3.21
CA ALA A 112 -0.94 -15.89 2.32
C ALA A 112 0.32 -15.00 2.40
N LEU A 113 1.15 -15.17 3.43
CA LEU A 113 2.41 -14.44 3.66
C LEU A 113 3.68 -15.31 3.53
N SER A 114 3.58 -16.58 3.13
CA SER A 114 4.72 -17.41 2.74
C SER A 114 5.53 -16.74 1.62
N ASN A 115 4.83 -15.95 0.81
CA ASN A 115 5.41 -15.13 -0.24
C ASN A 115 5.85 -13.74 0.25
N LYS A 116 5.85 -13.40 1.54
CA LYS A 116 6.21 -12.05 2.03
C LYS A 116 7.65 -11.72 1.72
N SER A 117 8.59 -12.67 1.82
CA SER A 117 9.99 -12.45 1.39
C SER A 117 10.08 -12.21 -0.12
N ASN A 118 9.33 -12.95 -0.93
CA ASN A 118 9.27 -12.78 -2.38
C ASN A 118 8.54 -11.50 -2.80
N ILE A 119 7.48 -11.11 -2.10
CA ILE A 119 6.74 -9.86 -2.31
C ILE A 119 7.61 -8.69 -1.85
N ILE A 120 8.29 -8.78 -0.71
CA ILE A 120 9.25 -7.77 -0.24
C ILE A 120 10.40 -7.66 -1.25
N SER A 121 11.00 -8.77 -1.67
CA SER A 121 12.04 -8.82 -2.71
C SER A 121 11.54 -8.21 -4.02
N TYR A 122 10.33 -8.57 -4.46
CA TYR A 122 9.71 -8.02 -5.66
C TYR A 122 9.46 -6.52 -5.53
N THR A 123 8.89 -6.03 -4.42
CA THR A 123 8.66 -4.59 -4.16
C THR A 123 9.97 -3.81 -3.97
N ASN A 124 11.04 -4.47 -3.52
CA ASN A 124 12.37 -3.89 -3.37
C ASN A 124 13.07 -3.68 -4.71
N HIS A 125 12.60 -4.31 -5.80
CA HIS A 125 13.18 -4.14 -7.13
C HIS A 125 12.21 -3.47 -8.12
N ILE A 126 10.90 -3.69 -7.95
CA ILE A 126 9.88 -3.34 -8.92
C ILE A 126 8.73 -2.61 -8.22
N ASN A 127 8.22 -1.55 -8.84
CA ASN A 127 7.03 -0.88 -8.37
C ASN A 127 5.79 -1.78 -8.59
N SER A 128 4.98 -1.97 -7.55
CA SER A 128 3.85 -2.91 -7.57
C SER A 128 2.75 -2.53 -8.57
N VAL A 129 2.59 -1.24 -8.86
CA VAL A 129 1.56 -0.68 -9.76
C VAL A 129 2.05 -0.67 -11.20
N THR A 130 3.20 -0.03 -11.45
CA THR A 130 3.71 0.18 -12.82
C THR A 130 4.47 -1.03 -13.37
N LYS A 131 4.90 -1.95 -12.49
CA LYS A 131 5.78 -3.09 -12.82
C LYS A 131 7.15 -2.68 -13.38
N LEU A 132 7.53 -1.41 -13.20
CA LEU A 132 8.83 -0.86 -13.60
C LEU A 132 9.86 -0.95 -12.47
N LYS A 133 11.15 -0.87 -12.81
CA LYS A 133 12.23 -0.80 -11.82
C LYS A 133 12.05 0.43 -10.91
N ASN A 134 12.34 0.29 -9.63
CA ASN A 134 12.19 1.38 -8.66
C ASN A 134 13.41 2.33 -8.61
N LYS A 135 13.34 3.35 -7.76
CA LYS A 135 14.40 4.34 -7.51
C LYS A 135 15.76 3.73 -7.16
N ASN A 136 15.79 2.70 -6.32
CA ASN A 136 17.05 2.07 -5.89
C ASN A 136 17.72 1.36 -7.07
N ASN A 137 16.94 0.69 -7.91
CA ASN A 137 17.46 0.07 -9.13
C ASN A 137 17.91 1.11 -10.17
N ALA A 138 17.21 2.24 -10.28
CA ALA A 138 17.65 3.35 -11.12
C ALA A 138 19.01 3.89 -10.66
N ALA A 139 19.18 4.11 -9.35
CA ALA A 139 20.44 4.57 -8.77
C ALA A 139 21.59 3.58 -9.04
N ARG A 140 21.39 2.30 -8.74
CA ARG A 140 22.40 1.25 -9.00
C ARG A 140 22.78 1.15 -10.47
N PHE A 141 21.81 1.24 -11.38
CA PHE A 141 22.07 1.21 -12.81
C PHE A 141 22.91 2.42 -13.24
N TYR A 142 22.52 3.61 -12.79
CA TYR A 142 23.22 4.86 -13.08
C TYR A 142 24.65 4.86 -12.55
N GLU A 143 24.85 4.54 -11.28
CA GLU A 143 26.16 4.52 -10.63
C GLU A 143 27.12 3.53 -11.31
N ARG A 144 26.61 2.36 -11.73
CA ARG A 144 27.40 1.40 -12.51
C ARG A 144 27.83 1.97 -13.87
N TYR A 145 26.94 2.71 -14.55
CA TYR A 145 27.26 3.29 -15.84
C TYR A 145 28.24 4.47 -15.73
N ILE A 146 28.04 5.35 -14.72
CA ILE A 146 28.93 6.48 -14.45
C ILE A 146 30.32 6.02 -14.05
N SER A 147 30.44 5.02 -13.17
CA SER A 147 31.74 4.43 -12.83
C SER A 147 32.42 3.83 -14.06
N PHE A 148 31.67 3.24 -14.99
CA PHE A 148 32.23 2.76 -16.25
C PHE A 148 32.74 3.89 -17.14
N ILE A 149 31.99 4.99 -17.30
CA ILE A 149 32.44 6.18 -18.05
C ILE A 149 33.68 6.80 -17.39
N ALA A 150 33.66 6.98 -16.06
CA ALA A 150 34.74 7.63 -15.32
C ALA A 150 36.05 6.81 -15.35
N ASN A 151 35.96 5.48 -15.34
CA ASN A 151 37.13 4.60 -15.39
C ASN A 151 37.65 4.34 -16.81
N ASN A 152 36.85 4.63 -17.85
CA ASN A 152 37.20 4.42 -19.26
C ASN A 152 37.16 5.74 -20.05
N MET A 153 37.81 6.79 -19.51
CA MET A 153 37.73 8.17 -20.04
C MET A 153 38.19 8.33 -21.50
N ASP A 154 38.94 7.37 -22.05
CA ASP A 154 39.45 7.41 -23.42
C ASP A 154 38.37 7.10 -24.49
N SER A 155 37.25 6.50 -24.06
CA SER A 155 36.15 6.12 -24.97
C SER A 155 35.20 7.30 -25.21
N LYS A 156 35.46 8.07 -26.27
CA LYS A 156 34.65 9.24 -26.68
C LYS A 156 33.20 8.90 -27.05
N GLU A 157 32.86 7.62 -27.19
CA GLU A 157 31.56 7.14 -27.66
C GLU A 157 30.59 6.78 -26.53
N LEU A 158 31.08 6.58 -25.29
CA LEU A 158 30.21 6.22 -24.18
C LEU A 158 29.42 7.44 -23.71
N THR A 159 28.11 7.38 -23.94
CA THR A 159 27.16 8.39 -23.48
C THR A 159 25.90 7.70 -23.00
N ILE A 160 25.44 8.06 -21.80
CA ILE A 160 24.14 7.69 -21.28
C ILE A 160 23.23 8.91 -21.28
N ALA A 161 22.05 8.77 -21.86
CA ALA A 161 21.01 9.76 -21.82
C ALA A 161 19.98 9.38 -20.76
N ALA A 162 19.61 10.35 -19.92
CA ALA A 162 18.56 10.23 -18.92
C ALA A 162 17.40 11.15 -19.30
N THR A 163 16.24 10.56 -19.58
CA THR A 163 14.99 11.29 -19.86
C THR A 163 14.04 11.13 -18.69
N CYS A 164 13.60 12.24 -18.09
CA CYS A 164 12.59 12.23 -17.05
C CYS A 164 11.25 12.73 -17.60
N ILE A 165 10.22 11.92 -17.44
CA ILE A 165 8.83 12.26 -17.75
C ILE A 165 8.09 12.40 -16.42
N HIS A 166 7.59 13.59 -16.15
CA HIS A 166 6.84 13.90 -14.94
C HIS A 166 5.38 14.16 -15.28
N TRP A 167 4.48 13.37 -14.68
CA TRP A 167 3.07 13.71 -14.66
C TRP A 167 2.82 14.87 -13.67
N ALA A 168 2.50 16.04 -14.22
CA ALA A 168 2.26 17.25 -13.44
C ALA A 168 1.03 17.08 -12.54
N HIS A 169 1.07 17.69 -11.36
CA HIS A 169 -0.02 17.65 -10.36
C HIS A 169 -0.40 16.24 -9.88
N SER A 170 0.41 15.22 -10.16
CA SER A 170 0.13 13.82 -9.83
C SER A 170 -0.18 13.59 -8.33
N ASN A 171 0.43 14.37 -7.43
CA ASN A 171 0.14 14.30 -5.99
C ASN A 171 -1.28 14.76 -5.64
N GLN A 172 -1.83 15.76 -6.34
CA GLN A 172 -3.20 16.24 -6.15
C GLN A 172 -4.19 15.18 -6.65
N TYR A 173 -3.96 14.65 -7.86
CA TYR A 173 -4.75 13.54 -8.42
C TYR A 173 -4.76 12.29 -7.53
N ARG A 174 -3.65 12.00 -6.84
CA ARG A 174 -3.55 10.91 -5.86
C ARG A 174 -4.45 11.13 -4.64
N GLN A 175 -4.58 12.38 -4.18
CA GLN A 175 -5.42 12.73 -3.03
C GLN A 175 -6.91 12.69 -3.38
N LEU A 176 -7.26 13.09 -4.60
CA LEU A 176 -8.64 13.06 -5.10
C LEU A 176 -9.14 11.61 -5.27
N ASN A 177 -8.41 10.78 -6.02
CA ASN A 177 -8.80 9.40 -6.27
C ASN A 177 -7.57 8.50 -6.43
N SER A 178 -7.25 7.75 -5.37
CA SER A 178 -6.05 6.90 -5.33
C SER A 178 -6.12 5.70 -6.28
N THR A 179 -7.31 5.23 -6.65
CA THR A 179 -7.51 4.10 -7.56
C THR A 179 -7.26 4.53 -8.99
N GLU A 180 -7.87 5.64 -9.42
CA GLU A 180 -7.66 6.22 -10.75
C GLU A 180 -6.22 6.69 -10.95
N TYR A 181 -5.62 7.28 -9.92
CA TYR A 181 -4.19 7.57 -9.90
C TYR A 181 -3.33 6.35 -10.23
N LYS A 182 -3.62 5.19 -9.62
CA LYS A 182 -2.87 3.94 -9.89
C LYS A 182 -3.13 3.42 -11.30
N ARG A 183 -4.38 3.52 -11.81
CA ARG A 183 -4.73 3.16 -13.19
C ARG A 183 -3.89 3.95 -14.18
N ILE A 184 -3.80 5.27 -14.01
CA ILE A 184 -3.01 6.16 -14.87
C ILE A 184 -1.53 5.85 -14.79
N LEU A 185 -0.98 5.64 -13.59
CA LEU A 185 0.43 5.24 -13.46
C LEU A 185 0.72 3.95 -14.24
N LYS A 186 -0.18 2.97 -14.17
CA LYS A 186 -0.07 1.72 -14.92
C LYS A 186 -0.14 1.96 -16.43
N GLU A 187 -1.08 2.78 -16.89
CA GLU A 187 -1.26 3.11 -18.30
C GLU A 187 -0.04 3.84 -18.88
N ILE A 188 0.50 4.83 -18.17
CA ILE A 188 1.76 5.50 -18.52
C ILE A 188 2.88 4.46 -18.66
N ALA A 189 3.00 3.56 -17.68
CA ALA A 189 4.05 2.53 -17.72
C ALA A 189 3.88 1.57 -18.90
N ASP A 190 2.65 1.18 -19.23
CA ASP A 190 2.34 0.31 -20.36
C ASP A 190 2.69 0.98 -21.70
N ILE A 191 2.35 2.26 -21.87
CA ILE A 191 2.78 3.07 -23.03
C ILE A 191 4.30 3.11 -23.15
N LEU A 192 5.00 3.38 -22.04
CA LEU A 192 6.46 3.43 -22.06
C LEU A 192 7.06 2.07 -22.44
N LYS A 193 6.56 0.96 -21.91
CA LYS A 193 7.05 -0.39 -22.25
C LYS A 193 6.83 -0.76 -23.73
N VAL A 194 5.76 -0.25 -24.36
CA VAL A 194 5.42 -0.58 -25.75
C VAL A 194 6.15 0.32 -26.75
N HIS A 195 6.37 1.59 -26.42
CA HIS A 195 6.82 2.60 -27.38
C HIS A 195 8.29 3.05 -27.20
N ARG A 196 8.92 2.72 -26.07
CA ARG A 196 10.37 2.92 -25.85
C ARG A 196 11.17 1.74 -26.40
N LEU A 197 12.49 1.91 -26.53
CA LEU A 197 13.33 0.86 -27.08
C LEU A 197 13.51 -0.30 -26.08
N PRO A 198 13.64 -1.55 -26.54
CA PRO A 198 13.79 -2.71 -25.65
C PRO A 198 15.05 -2.69 -24.79
N ASP A 199 16.10 -2.01 -25.23
CA ASP A 199 17.39 -1.87 -24.52
C ASP A 199 17.39 -0.74 -23.48
N GLU A 200 16.35 0.10 -23.47
CA GLU A 200 16.22 1.20 -22.51
C GLU A 200 15.82 0.71 -21.12
N VAL A 201 16.40 1.34 -20.11
CA VAL A 201 16.06 1.05 -18.71
C VAL A 201 15.00 2.04 -18.25
N ILE A 202 13.76 1.54 -18.15
CA ILE A 202 12.59 2.30 -17.73
C ILE A 202 12.34 2.07 -16.23
N CYS A 203 12.31 3.16 -15.49
CA CYS A 203 12.14 3.19 -14.04
C CYS A 203 10.97 4.09 -13.62
N TYR A 204 10.31 3.72 -12.53
CA TYR A 204 9.41 4.60 -11.80
C TYR A 204 10.06 4.97 -10.46
N ILE A 205 10.29 6.25 -10.22
CA ILE A 205 11.02 6.73 -9.05
C ILE A 205 10.05 7.04 -7.91
N ASP A 206 9.22 8.06 -8.08
CA ASP A 206 8.23 8.53 -7.12
C ASP A 206 7.27 9.54 -7.77
N SER A 207 6.11 9.79 -7.17
CA SER A 207 5.25 10.96 -7.43
C SER A 207 5.05 11.32 -8.92
N GLY A 208 4.79 10.32 -9.76
CA GLY A 208 4.56 10.51 -11.20
C GLY A 208 5.82 10.75 -12.03
N ASN A 209 7.01 10.54 -11.47
CA ASN A 209 8.30 10.61 -12.15
C ASN A 209 8.69 9.25 -12.73
N PHE A 210 8.80 9.22 -14.05
CA PHE A 210 9.37 8.11 -14.81
C PHE A 210 10.74 8.53 -15.30
N LEU A 211 11.74 7.67 -15.13
CA LEU A 211 13.10 7.89 -15.59
C LEU A 211 13.46 6.82 -16.61
N ILE A 212 13.98 7.23 -17.75
CA ILE A 212 14.39 6.36 -18.84
C ILE A 212 15.86 6.59 -19.07
N PHE A 213 16.65 5.52 -19.03
CA PHE A 213 18.04 5.56 -19.45
C PHE A 213 18.20 4.92 -20.81
N SER A 214 18.87 5.65 -21.70
CA SER A 214 19.11 5.26 -23.08
C SER A 214 20.60 5.35 -23.39
N SER A 215 21.06 4.48 -24.26
CA SER A 215 22.33 4.68 -24.95
C SER A 215 22.24 5.89 -25.88
N LYS A 216 23.36 6.27 -26.50
CA LYS A 216 23.37 7.33 -27.51
C LYS A 216 22.52 6.90 -28.71
N LEU A 217 21.35 7.52 -28.86
CA LEU A 217 20.48 7.35 -30.01
C LEU A 217 20.78 8.38 -31.08
N GLU A 218 20.54 8.01 -32.34
CA GLU A 218 20.47 8.96 -33.45
C GLU A 218 19.33 9.96 -33.21
N LYS A 219 19.56 11.22 -33.61
CA LYS A 219 18.64 12.33 -33.32
C LYS A 219 17.24 12.07 -33.88
N GLU A 220 17.15 11.65 -35.13
CA GLU A 220 15.86 11.40 -35.81
C GLU A 220 15.07 10.26 -35.16
N LEU A 221 15.75 9.16 -34.81
CA LEU A 221 15.14 8.04 -34.10
C LEU A 221 14.61 8.48 -32.73
N LYS A 222 15.42 9.23 -31.98
CA LYS A 222 15.01 9.76 -30.67
C LYS A 222 13.78 10.66 -30.79
N GLU A 223 13.77 11.58 -31.75
CA GLU A 223 12.64 12.49 -31.98
C GLU A 223 11.37 11.73 -32.36
N THR A 224 11.49 10.69 -33.20
CA THR A 224 10.37 9.83 -33.58
C THR A 224 9.78 9.08 -32.37
N ILE A 225 10.64 8.47 -31.55
CA ILE A 225 10.20 7.77 -30.32
C ILE A 225 9.56 8.74 -29.33
N ASP A 226 10.20 9.89 -29.09
CA ASP A 226 9.70 10.89 -28.15
C ASP A 226 8.36 11.48 -28.61
N HIS A 227 8.19 11.71 -29.91
CA HIS A 227 6.93 12.17 -30.48
C HIS A 227 5.80 11.15 -30.28
N LYS A 228 6.05 9.89 -30.62
CA LYS A 228 5.09 8.79 -30.44
C LYS A 228 4.70 8.62 -28.98
N VAL A 229 5.66 8.69 -28.05
CA VAL A 229 5.36 8.60 -26.61
C VAL A 229 4.50 9.78 -26.17
N LYS A 230 4.79 11.01 -26.60
CA LYS A 230 3.99 12.20 -26.26
C LYS A 230 2.56 12.09 -26.75
N GLU A 231 2.37 11.69 -28.00
CA GLU A 231 1.05 11.49 -28.62
C GLU A 231 0.22 10.50 -27.77
N ARG A 232 0.79 9.33 -27.47
CA ARG A 232 0.08 8.28 -26.71
C ARG A 232 -0.19 8.69 -25.26
N LEU A 233 0.70 9.47 -24.65
CA LEU A 233 0.46 10.00 -23.30
C LEU A 233 -0.68 11.04 -23.27
N ALA A 234 -0.86 11.82 -24.33
CA ALA A 234 -1.94 12.81 -24.44
C ALA A 234 -3.35 12.16 -24.52
N ASP A 235 -3.42 10.91 -24.99
CA ASP A 235 -4.65 10.12 -25.02
C ASP A 235 -5.15 9.75 -23.62
N ILE A 236 -4.27 9.72 -22.61
CA ILE A 236 -4.64 9.35 -21.25
C ILE A 236 -5.47 10.47 -20.62
N LYS A 237 -6.67 10.10 -20.15
CA LYS A 237 -7.56 11.00 -19.39
C LYS A 237 -7.69 10.54 -17.95
N TYR A 238 -7.66 11.50 -17.03
CA TYR A 238 -8.11 11.28 -15.65
C TYR A 238 -9.63 11.23 -15.61
N GLN A 239 -10.20 10.27 -14.90
CA GLN A 239 -11.64 10.13 -14.78
C GLN A 239 -12.02 10.17 -13.31
N ASP A 240 -12.92 11.06 -12.93
CA ASP A 240 -13.49 11.07 -11.58
C ASP A 240 -14.93 11.55 -11.61
N GLN A 241 -15.83 10.78 -10.99
CA GLN A 241 -17.26 11.09 -10.91
C GLN A 241 -17.92 11.46 -12.25
N GLY A 242 -17.47 10.84 -13.36
CA GLY A 242 -18.00 11.09 -14.70
C GLY A 242 -17.36 12.27 -15.45
N VAL A 243 -16.48 13.04 -14.81
CA VAL A 243 -15.72 14.13 -15.43
C VAL A 243 -14.38 13.60 -15.94
N LYS A 244 -13.98 14.03 -17.13
CA LYS A 244 -12.68 13.69 -17.74
C LYS A 244 -11.77 14.92 -17.74
N HIS A 245 -10.53 14.73 -17.29
CA HIS A 245 -9.50 15.77 -17.30
C HIS A 245 -8.27 15.33 -18.09
N ASP A 246 -7.72 16.26 -18.85
CA ASP A 246 -6.46 16.06 -19.57
C ASP A 246 -5.28 16.04 -18.61
N LEU A 247 -4.31 15.18 -18.91
CA LEU A 247 -3.09 15.07 -18.13
C LEU A 247 -2.00 15.95 -18.74
N GLN A 248 -1.27 16.64 -17.86
CA GLN A 248 -0.14 17.49 -18.24
C GLN A 248 1.17 16.77 -17.91
N TYR A 249 2.11 16.82 -18.86
CA TYR A 249 3.41 16.16 -18.73
C TYR A 249 4.55 17.16 -18.89
N LYS A 250 5.57 17.01 -18.04
CA LYS A 250 6.83 17.76 -18.14
C LYS A 250 7.97 16.82 -18.47
N TYR A 251 8.93 17.31 -19.25
CA TYR A 251 10.05 16.53 -19.78
C TYR A 251 11.39 17.19 -19.44
N ALA A 252 12.30 16.43 -18.83
CA ALA A 252 13.69 16.83 -18.60
C ALA A 252 14.64 15.82 -19.24
N TYR A 253 15.82 16.30 -19.64
CA TYR A 253 16.80 15.50 -20.36
C TYR A 253 18.22 15.85 -19.91
N GLN A 254 19.05 14.84 -19.72
CA GLN A 254 20.47 15.02 -19.45
C GLN A 254 21.27 13.92 -20.15
N ALA A 255 22.24 14.30 -20.97
CA ALA A 255 23.24 13.37 -21.50
C ALA A 255 24.52 13.46 -20.65
N ILE A 256 25.08 12.31 -20.29
CA ILE A 256 26.30 12.20 -19.50
C ILE A 256 27.34 11.43 -20.30
N ASN A 257 28.53 12.01 -20.42
CA ASN A 257 29.68 11.46 -21.12
C ASN A 257 30.98 11.85 -20.39
N TYR A 258 32.13 11.46 -20.93
CA TYR A 258 33.45 11.74 -20.32
C TYR A 258 33.71 13.23 -20.01
N LYS A 259 33.05 14.18 -20.68
CA LYS A 259 33.26 15.62 -20.47
C LYS A 259 32.57 16.15 -19.22
N ASN A 260 31.41 15.60 -18.85
CA ASN A 260 30.56 16.12 -17.77
C ASN A 260 30.25 15.07 -16.70
N VAL A 261 30.87 13.88 -16.76
CA VAL A 261 30.69 12.81 -15.78
C VAL A 261 30.99 13.27 -14.34
N ASN A 262 31.94 14.19 -14.18
CA ASN A 262 32.31 14.76 -12.88
C ASN A 262 31.19 15.63 -12.27
N ASP A 263 30.45 16.36 -13.12
CA ASP A 263 29.31 17.20 -12.68
C ASP A 263 28.10 16.37 -12.26
N PHE A 264 28.04 15.12 -12.73
CA PHE A 264 26.94 14.17 -12.47
C PHE A 264 27.44 12.87 -11.82
N SER A 265 28.42 12.98 -10.93
CA SER A 265 29.08 11.82 -10.31
C SER A 265 28.14 10.91 -9.51
N THR A 266 27.04 11.45 -8.97
CA THR A 266 26.06 10.69 -8.21
C THR A 266 24.66 10.71 -8.84
N PHE A 267 23.84 9.70 -8.51
CA PHE A 267 22.44 9.68 -8.92
C PHE A 267 21.64 10.88 -8.37
N LYS A 268 22.07 11.41 -7.22
CA LYS A 268 21.48 12.61 -6.62
C LYS A 268 21.73 13.85 -7.48
N ASP A 269 22.92 14.00 -8.04
CA ASP A 269 23.26 15.14 -8.90
C ASP A 269 22.43 15.13 -10.19
N LEU A 270 22.32 13.95 -10.83
CA LEU A 270 21.44 13.75 -11.97
C LEU A 270 19.99 14.15 -11.65
N THR A 271 19.42 13.57 -10.59
CA THR A 271 18.00 13.77 -10.25
C THR A 271 17.69 15.19 -9.83
N ASN A 272 18.61 15.87 -9.13
CA ASN A 272 18.47 17.29 -8.79
C ASN A 272 18.47 18.17 -10.05
N ASN A 273 19.37 17.92 -10.99
CA ASN A 273 19.41 18.67 -12.24
C ASN A 273 18.14 18.44 -13.09
N LEU A 274 17.70 17.19 -13.22
CA LEU A 274 16.45 16.88 -13.92
C LEU A 274 15.26 17.56 -13.25
N LYS A 275 15.18 17.55 -11.91
CA LYS A 275 14.13 18.24 -11.16
C LYS A 275 14.14 19.75 -11.41
N ARG A 276 15.31 20.39 -11.39
CA ARG A 276 15.44 21.83 -11.71
C ARG A 276 14.93 22.13 -13.12
N GLN A 277 15.25 21.29 -14.11
CA GLN A 277 14.72 21.45 -15.48
C GLN A 277 13.19 21.30 -15.55
N LEU A 278 12.58 20.42 -14.74
CA LEU A 278 11.13 20.27 -14.67
C LEU A 278 10.46 21.46 -13.98
N GLU A 279 11.13 22.11 -13.03
CA GLU A 279 10.66 23.32 -12.35
C GLU A 279 10.71 24.54 -13.27
N THR A 280 11.78 24.70 -14.06
CA THR A 280 11.97 25.85 -14.95
C THR A 280 11.15 25.77 -16.24
N LYS A 281 10.74 24.57 -16.67
CA LYS A 281 9.84 24.41 -17.82
C LYS A 281 8.39 24.67 -17.42
N ILE A 282 7.81 25.70 -18.03
CA ILE A 282 6.36 25.99 -18.00
C ILE A 282 5.63 24.77 -18.59
N VAL A 283 4.51 24.40 -17.97
CA VAL A 283 3.67 23.31 -18.45
C VAL A 283 3.18 23.64 -19.86
N VAL A 284 3.43 22.75 -20.82
CA VAL A 284 2.89 22.91 -22.18
C VAL A 284 1.53 22.22 -22.19
N GLU A 285 0.46 23.00 -22.29
CA GLU A 285 -0.86 22.50 -22.64
C GLU A 285 -0.86 22.17 -24.13
N TYR A 286 -1.14 20.91 -24.47
CA TYR A 286 -1.49 20.56 -25.84
C TYR A 286 -3.01 20.66 -25.92
N GLN A 287 -3.48 21.78 -26.47
CA GLN A 287 -4.88 21.98 -26.88
C GLN A 287 -5.18 21.16 -28.12
#